data_AF-A0A0E0GQY9-F1
#
_entry.id   AF-A0A0E0GQY9-F1
#
_cell.length_a   1.000
_cell.length_b   1.000
_cell.length_c   1.000
_cell.angle_alpha   90.00
_cell.angle_beta   90.00
_cell.angle_gamma   90.00
#
_symmetry.space_group_name_H-M   'P 1'
#
loop_
_entity.id
_entity.type
_entity.pdbx_description
1 polymer ?
#
loop_
_entity_poly.entity_id
_entity_poly.type
_entity_poly.pdbx_seq_one_letter_code
_entity_poly.pdbx_strand_id
1 'polypeptide(L)'
;MEKSPPETAAAAAEVAARFRSLVDTGDIGAIRQTQHLILGRLQDSNAVLTHFNEYSEQCFAEVSNDFASKTRLLKSMKDDLDHIFLKLRSMKSRLAATYPDAFPDGAMAKTMDQRPDLENLATRPRQGKTLRASSAH
;
A
#
# COMPACT_ATOMS: atom_id res chain seq x y z
N MET A 1 49.73 -53.44 -35.15
CA MET A 1 48.50 -52.63 -35.24
C MET A 1 47.35 -53.63 -35.34
N GLU A 2 46.86 -54.08 -34.20
CA GLU A 2 45.87 -55.16 -34.12
C GLU A 2 44.51 -54.61 -34.59
N LYS A 3 44.01 -55.12 -35.72
CA LYS A 3 42.71 -54.72 -36.26
C LYS A 3 41.66 -55.56 -35.54
N SER A 4 40.83 -54.91 -34.72
CA SER A 4 39.74 -55.56 -33.99
C SER A 4 38.85 -56.38 -34.92
N PRO A 5 38.27 -57.52 -34.48
CA PRO A 5 37.45 -58.38 -35.33
C PRO A 5 36.27 -57.60 -35.94
N PRO A 6 35.92 -57.81 -37.22
CA PRO A 6 34.83 -57.11 -37.88
C PRO A 6 33.49 -57.23 -37.15
N GLU A 7 33.25 -58.33 -36.43
CA GLU A 7 32.06 -58.57 -35.61
C GLU A 7 31.93 -57.62 -34.42
N THR A 8 33.05 -57.29 -33.75
CA THR A 8 33.04 -56.34 -32.63
C THR A 8 32.72 -54.90 -33.07
N ALA A 9 33.17 -54.52 -34.27
CA ALA A 9 32.85 -53.22 -34.85
C ALA A 9 31.37 -53.14 -35.27
N ALA A 10 30.81 -54.23 -35.80
CA ALA A 10 29.40 -54.32 -36.15
C ALA A 10 28.49 -54.26 -34.91
N ALA A 11 28.82 -54.99 -33.85
CA ALA A 11 28.09 -54.94 -32.58
C ALA A 11 28.12 -53.54 -31.95
N ALA A 12 29.28 -52.88 -31.96
CA ALA A 12 29.41 -51.50 -31.49
C ALA A 12 28.57 -50.51 -32.32
N ALA A 13 28.50 -50.70 -33.64
CA ALA A 13 27.69 -49.87 -34.53
C ALA A 13 26.18 -50.05 -34.27
N GLU A 14 25.74 -51.29 -34.02
CA GLU A 14 24.34 -51.59 -33.68
C GLU A 14 23.95 -50.96 -32.34
N VAL A 15 24.78 -51.11 -31.30
CA VAL A 15 24.57 -50.48 -29.99
C VAL A 15 24.48 -48.97 -30.14
N ALA A 16 25.40 -48.35 -30.90
CA ALA A 16 25.36 -46.91 -31.15
C ALA A 16 24.10 -46.47 -31.92
N ALA A 17 23.58 -47.30 -32.83
CA ALA A 17 22.32 -47.02 -33.53
C ALA A 17 21.11 -47.08 -32.58
N ARG A 18 21.08 -48.07 -31.67
CA ARG A 18 20.06 -48.16 -30.63
C ARG A 18 20.09 -46.95 -29.70
N PHE A 19 21.27 -46.54 -29.24
CA PHE A 19 21.41 -45.32 -28.43
C PHE A 19 20.91 -44.06 -29.16
N ARG A 20 21.19 -43.92 -30.46
CA ARG A 20 20.64 -42.80 -31.25
C ARG A 20 19.12 -42.85 -31.38
N SER A 21 18.53 -44.03 -31.44
CA SER A 21 17.06 -44.19 -31.53
C SER A 21 16.32 -43.92 -30.22
N LEU A 22 17.02 -43.84 -29.08
CA LEU A 22 16.40 -43.53 -27.79
C LEU A 22 15.99 -42.05 -27.66
N VAL A 23 16.51 -41.19 -28.54
CA VAL A 23 16.18 -39.76 -28.55
C VAL A 23 15.54 -39.42 -29.87
N ASP A 24 14.25 -39.08 -29.83
CA ASP A 24 13.57 -38.52 -30.98
C ASP A 24 13.97 -37.04 -31.14
N THR A 25 14.69 -36.73 -32.21
CA THR A 25 15.17 -35.36 -32.48
C THR A 25 14.05 -34.41 -32.87
N GLY A 26 12.92 -34.94 -33.36
CA GLY A 26 11.69 -34.19 -33.62
C GLY A 26 11.03 -33.74 -32.31
N ASP A 27 10.93 -34.64 -31.33
CA ASP A 27 10.40 -34.30 -29.99
C ASP A 27 11.27 -33.25 -29.29
N ILE A 28 12.60 -33.36 -29.38
CA ILE A 28 13.52 -32.33 -28.85
C ILE A 28 13.27 -30.98 -29.54
N GLY A 29 13.04 -30.99 -30.86
CA GLY A 29 12.67 -29.79 -31.62
C GLY A 29 11.34 -29.19 -31.16
N ALA A 30 10.32 -30.02 -30.95
CA ALA A 30 9.01 -29.62 -30.47
C ALA A 30 9.05 -29.04 -29.04
N ILE A 31 9.83 -29.66 -28.15
CA ILE A 31 10.09 -29.15 -26.79
C ILE A 31 10.75 -27.79 -26.86
N ARG A 32 11.80 -27.63 -27.67
CA ARG A 32 12.51 -26.36 -27.84
C ARG A 32 11.58 -25.26 -28.36
N GLN A 33 10.73 -25.58 -29.33
CA GLN A 33 9.75 -24.64 -29.87
C GLN A 33 8.73 -24.23 -28.81
N THR A 34 8.20 -25.20 -28.06
CA THR A 34 7.25 -24.95 -26.98
C THR A 34 7.86 -24.06 -25.89
N GLN A 35 9.13 -24.30 -25.53
CA GLN A 35 9.86 -23.47 -24.57
C GLN A 35 10.03 -22.03 -25.06
N HIS A 36 10.32 -21.81 -26.35
CA HIS A 36 10.40 -20.45 -26.91
C HIS A 36 9.05 -19.72 -26.85
N LEU A 37 7.94 -20.42 -27.14
CA LEU A 37 6.60 -19.84 -27.03
C LEU A 37 6.26 -19.49 -25.58
N ILE A 38 6.59 -20.37 -24.63
CA ILE A 38 6.38 -20.11 -23.20
C ILE A 38 7.21 -18.91 -22.76
N LEU A 39 8.48 -18.85 -23.15
CA LEU A 39 9.37 -17.73 -22.81
C LEU A 39 8.82 -16.40 -23.33
N GLY A 40 8.39 -16.34 -24.59
CA GLY A 40 7.79 -15.13 -25.17
C GLY A 40 6.56 -14.67 -24.38
N ARG A 41 5.64 -15.60 -24.06
CA ARG A 41 4.44 -15.28 -23.26
C ARG A 41 4.77 -14.78 -21.85
N LEU A 42 5.82 -15.32 -21.23
CA LEU A 42 6.29 -14.86 -19.91
C LEU A 42 6.94 -13.48 -20.00
N GLN A 43 7.65 -13.18 -21.09
CA GLN A 43 8.21 -11.86 -21.34
C GLN A 43 7.11 -10.83 -21.57
N ASP A 44 6.11 -11.14 -22.40
CA ASP A 44 4.94 -10.29 -22.63
C ASP A 44 4.19 -10.01 -21.32
N SER A 45 3.98 -11.03 -20.50
CA SER A 45 3.32 -10.90 -19.20
C SER A 45 4.12 -10.01 -18.24
N ASN A 46 5.45 -10.17 -18.20
CA ASN A 46 6.32 -9.31 -17.39
C ASN A 46 6.24 -7.85 -17.85
N ALA A 47 6.25 -7.58 -19.15
CA ALA A 47 6.13 -6.22 -19.67
C ALA A 47 4.81 -5.55 -19.23
N VAL A 48 3.69 -6.28 -19.30
CA VAL A 48 2.39 -5.80 -18.82
C VAL A 48 2.42 -5.53 -17.31
N LEU A 49 3.01 -6.43 -16.51
CA LEU A 49 3.11 -6.25 -15.07
C LEU A 49 4.00 -5.06 -14.68
N THR A 50 5.12 -4.84 -15.38
CA THR A 50 5.98 -3.68 -15.17
C THR A 50 5.20 -2.39 -15.41
N HIS A 51 4.51 -2.28 -16.56
CA HIS A 51 3.69 -1.10 -16.86
C HIS A 51 2.56 -0.91 -15.84
N PHE A 52 1.90 -1.99 -15.42
CA PHE A 52 0.87 -1.93 -14.38
C PHE A 52 1.43 -1.41 -13.05
N ASN A 53 2.59 -1.91 -12.63
CA ASN A 53 3.22 -1.49 -11.38
C ASN A 53 3.57 0.01 -11.43
N GLU A 54 4.23 0.47 -12.49
CA GLU A 54 4.56 1.88 -12.71
C GLU A 54 3.32 2.78 -12.70
N TYR A 55 2.28 2.39 -13.45
CA TYR A 55 1.03 3.14 -13.51
C TYR A 55 0.32 3.18 -12.15
N SER A 56 0.28 2.05 -11.44
CA SER A 56 -0.36 1.96 -10.13
C SER A 56 0.36 2.81 -9.08
N GLU A 57 1.70 2.85 -9.13
CA GLU A 57 2.51 3.69 -8.26
C GLU A 57 2.26 5.17 -8.53
N GLN A 58 2.22 5.58 -9.80
CA GLN A 58 1.93 6.96 -10.18
C GLN A 58 0.53 7.39 -9.72
N CYS A 59 -0.49 6.58 -9.99
CA CYS A 59 -1.87 6.86 -9.58
C CYS A 59 -1.97 6.99 -8.05
N PHE A 60 -1.31 6.09 -7.30
CA PHE A 60 -1.27 6.17 -5.85
C PHE A 60 -0.56 7.44 -5.36
N ALA A 61 0.58 7.80 -5.95
CA ALA A 61 1.33 9.00 -5.59
C ALA A 61 0.49 10.28 -5.79
N GLU A 62 -0.26 10.37 -6.89
CA GLU A 62 -1.15 11.51 -7.16
C GLU A 62 -2.26 11.62 -6.11
N VAL A 63 -2.98 10.53 -5.84
CA VAL A 63 -4.10 10.53 -4.89
C VAL A 63 -3.62 10.74 -3.45
N SER A 64 -2.51 10.11 -3.06
CA SER A 64 -1.95 10.26 -1.71
C SER A 64 -1.46 11.68 -1.44
N ASN A 65 -0.83 12.33 -2.44
CA ASN A 65 -0.42 13.73 -2.34
C ASN A 65 -1.61 14.68 -2.23
N ASP A 66 -2.67 14.47 -3.03
CA ASP A 66 -3.89 15.28 -2.93
C ASP A 66 -4.54 15.11 -1.55
N PHE A 67 -4.68 13.88 -1.05
CA PHE A 67 -5.22 13.63 0.28
C PHE A 67 -4.39 14.29 1.39
N ALA A 68 -3.06 14.21 1.30
CA ALA A 68 -2.16 14.87 2.26
C ALA A 68 -2.33 16.40 2.23
N SER A 69 -2.45 16.99 1.05
CA SER A 69 -2.70 18.42 0.87
C SER A 69 -4.04 18.85 1.47
N LYS A 70 -5.13 18.13 1.15
CA LYS A 70 -6.47 18.41 1.70
C LYS A 70 -6.51 18.24 3.22
N THR A 71 -5.83 17.24 3.77
CA THR A 71 -5.74 17.03 5.22
C THR A 71 -5.02 18.18 5.91
N ARG A 72 -3.94 18.70 5.32
CA ARG A 72 -3.24 19.89 5.84
C ARG A 72 -4.14 21.14 5.79
N LEU A 73 -4.87 21.34 4.70
CA LEU A 73 -5.82 22.43 4.57
C LEU A 73 -6.92 22.37 5.64
N LEU A 74 -7.55 21.20 5.83
CA LEU A 74 -8.57 21.01 6.86
C LEU A 74 -8.03 21.28 8.26
N LYS A 75 -6.78 20.90 8.54
CA LYS A 75 -6.12 21.22 9.82
C LYS A 75 -5.94 22.73 9.98
N SER A 76 -5.45 23.43 8.97
CA SER A 76 -5.34 24.89 8.99
C SER A 76 -6.69 25.57 9.22
N MET A 77 -7.73 25.16 8.49
CA MET A 77 -9.08 25.72 8.64
C MET A 77 -9.64 25.48 10.06
N LYS A 78 -9.37 24.31 10.64
CA LYS A 78 -9.74 24.03 12.03
C LYS A 78 -9.02 24.99 12.98
N ASP A 79 -7.70 25.16 12.82
CA ASP A 79 -6.90 26.02 13.70
C ASP A 79 -7.34 27.50 13.58
N ASP A 80 -7.69 27.96 12.37
CA ASP A 80 -8.29 29.29 12.14
C ASP A 80 -9.64 29.44 12.86
N LEU A 81 -10.52 28.44 12.76
CA LEU A 81 -11.81 28.44 13.46
C LEU A 81 -11.61 28.47 14.98
N ASP A 82 -10.70 27.67 15.51
CA ASP A 82 -10.37 27.65 16.94
C ASP A 82 -9.90 29.04 17.40
N HIS A 83 -9.05 29.71 16.61
CA HIS A 83 -8.61 31.08 16.90
C HIS A 83 -9.78 32.08 16.91
N ILE A 84 -10.69 31.99 15.92
CA ILE A 84 -11.88 32.85 15.85
C ILE A 84 -12.77 32.65 17.08
N PHE A 85 -13.05 31.41 17.47
CA PHE A 85 -13.89 31.11 18.64
C PHE A 85 -13.25 31.59 19.94
N LEU A 86 -11.94 31.39 20.11
CA LEU A 86 -11.19 31.89 21.26
C LEU A 86 -11.28 33.43 21.36
N LYS A 87 -11.10 34.14 20.24
CA LYS A 87 -11.19 35.61 20.19
C LYS A 87 -12.61 36.10 20.50
N LEU A 88 -13.63 35.45 19.96
CA LEU A 88 -15.03 35.76 20.26
C LEU A 88 -15.36 35.56 21.74
N ARG A 89 -14.89 34.46 22.35
CA ARG A 89 -15.07 34.20 23.79
C ARG A 89 -14.40 35.27 24.64
N SER A 90 -13.17 35.66 24.29
CA SER A 90 -12.43 36.73 24.96
C SER A 90 -13.15 38.09 24.87
N MET A 91 -13.60 38.48 23.66
CA MET A 91 -14.33 39.73 23.46
C MET A 91 -15.63 39.78 24.25
N LYS A 92 -16.42 38.70 24.24
CA LYS A 92 -17.66 38.62 25.04
C LYS A 92 -17.37 38.68 26.54
N SER A 93 -16.34 37.99 27.02
CA SER A 93 -15.93 38.05 28.45
C SER A 93 -15.55 39.47 28.86
N ARG A 94 -14.83 40.20 28.00
CA ARG A 94 -14.49 41.61 28.25
C ARG A 94 -15.72 42.50 28.27
N LEU A 95 -16.67 42.31 27.35
CA LEU A 95 -17.92 43.07 27.33
C LEU A 95 -18.74 42.86 28.61
N ALA A 96 -18.89 41.60 29.06
CA ALA A 96 -19.58 41.28 30.30
C ALA A 96 -18.92 41.93 31.53
N ALA A 97 -17.58 41.92 31.59
CA ALA A 97 -16.84 42.58 32.67
C ALA A 97 -16.94 44.12 32.64
N THR A 98 -17.04 44.72 31.45
CA THR A 98 -17.10 46.19 31.29
C THR A 98 -18.50 46.74 31.55
N TYR A 99 -19.55 45.98 31.21
CA TYR A 99 -20.94 46.39 31.33
C TYR A 99 -21.79 45.30 32.01
N PRO A 100 -21.60 45.07 33.33
CA PRO A 100 -22.31 43.99 34.04
C PRO A 100 -23.83 44.19 34.04
N ASP A 101 -24.31 45.43 34.12
CA ASP A 101 -25.75 45.75 34.18
C ASP A 101 -26.45 45.64 32.81
N ALA A 102 -25.68 45.63 31.71
CA ALA A 102 -26.23 45.52 30.36
C ALA A 102 -26.55 44.08 29.95
N PHE A 103 -25.99 43.09 30.67
CA PHE A 103 -26.12 41.67 30.34
C PHE A 103 -26.41 40.85 31.61
N PRO A 104 -27.69 40.71 32.02
CA PRO A 104 -28.04 39.94 33.20
C PRO A 104 -27.54 38.49 33.10
N ASP A 105 -27.14 37.94 34.24
CA ASP A 105 -26.45 36.64 34.34
C ASP A 105 -27.20 35.53 33.61
N GLY A 106 -26.46 34.82 32.75
CA GLY A 106 -26.97 33.69 31.96
C GLY A 106 -27.38 34.03 30.52
N ALA A 107 -27.64 35.30 30.18
CA ALA A 107 -27.98 35.69 28.79
C ALA A 107 -26.81 35.44 27.83
N MET A 108 -25.58 35.78 28.25
CA MET A 108 -24.37 35.50 27.47
C MET A 108 -24.00 34.02 27.51
N ALA A 109 -24.16 33.34 28.65
CA ALA A 109 -23.84 31.91 28.83
C ALA A 109 -24.65 30.99 27.90
N LYS A 110 -25.92 31.33 27.63
CA LYS A 110 -26.78 30.60 26.69
C LYS A 110 -26.32 30.71 25.22
N THR A 111 -25.54 31.74 24.90
CA THR A 111 -24.93 31.96 23.56
C THR A 111 -23.46 31.56 23.50
N MET A 112 -22.92 30.98 24.58
CA MET A 112 -21.54 30.50 24.58
C MET A 112 -21.43 29.25 23.73
N ASP A 113 -20.40 29.21 22.89
CA ASP A 113 -19.97 27.99 22.25
C ASP A 113 -19.56 26.99 23.33
N GLN A 114 -20.29 25.88 23.42
CA GLN A 114 -20.06 24.80 24.38
C GLN A 114 -19.10 23.74 23.86
N ARG A 115 -18.58 23.91 22.63
CA ARG A 115 -17.61 22.96 22.10
C ARG A 115 -16.34 23.00 22.96
N PRO A 116 -15.85 21.83 23.41
CA PRO A 116 -14.62 21.76 24.17
C PRO A 116 -13.43 22.15 23.28
N ASP A 117 -12.48 22.90 23.82
CA ASP A 117 -11.23 23.24 23.12
C ASP A 117 -10.51 21.94 22.72
N LEU A 118 -10.42 21.70 21.41
CA LEU A 118 -9.92 20.44 20.85
C LEU A 118 -8.43 20.19 21.14
N GLU A 119 -7.65 21.25 21.40
CA GLU A 119 -6.23 21.14 21.78
C GLU A 119 -6.03 20.38 23.10
N ASN A 120 -6.99 20.46 24.03
CA ASN A 120 -6.89 19.77 25.32
C ASN A 120 -7.30 18.28 25.26
N LEU A 121 -7.90 17.84 24.14
CA LEU A 121 -8.30 16.44 23.92
C LEU A 121 -7.19 15.60 23.27
N ALA A 122 -6.33 16.23 22.46
CA ALA A 122 -5.24 15.55 21.74
C ALA A 122 -4.11 15.06 22.66
N THR A 123 -4.02 15.57 23.90
CA THR A 123 -3.01 15.19 24.90
C THR A 123 -3.48 14.08 25.87
N ARG A 124 -4.73 13.59 25.78
CA ARG A 124 -5.12 12.42 26.57
C ARG A 124 -4.48 11.17 25.96
N PRO A 125 -3.62 10.44 26.71
CA PRO A 125 -3.10 9.18 26.22
C PRO A 125 -4.27 8.23 25.98
N ARG A 126 -4.33 7.64 24.78
CA ARG A 126 -5.22 6.52 24.47
C ARG A 126 -4.89 5.42 25.47
N GLN A 127 -5.70 5.25 26.51
CA GLN A 127 -5.63 4.07 27.36
C GLN A 127 -6.09 2.87 26.52
N GLY A 128 -5.13 2.23 25.84
CA GLY A 128 -5.33 0.95 25.21
C GLY A 128 -5.64 -0.07 26.31
N LYS A 129 -6.88 -0.55 26.35
CA LYS A 129 -7.22 -1.73 27.14
C LYS A 129 -6.51 -2.93 26.50
N THR A 130 -5.41 -3.36 27.11
CA THR A 130 -4.79 -4.65 26.81
C THR A 130 -5.81 -5.75 27.13
N LEU A 131 -6.43 -6.31 26.09
CA LEU A 131 -7.21 -7.54 26.20
C LEU A 131 -6.22 -8.67 26.50
N ARG A 132 -6.10 -9.01 27.78
CA ARG A 132 -5.36 -10.17 28.24
C ARG A 132 -6.14 -11.40 27.77
N ALA A 133 -5.66 -12.09 26.75
CA ALA A 133 -6.17 -13.40 26.38
C ALA A 133 -5.95 -14.34 27.57
N SER A 134 -7.01 -14.63 28.31
CA SER A 134 -7.00 -15.71 29.29
C SER A 134 -7.15 -17.01 28.51
N SER A 135 -6.06 -17.77 28.49
CA SER A 135 -6.06 -19.20 28.20
C SER A 135 -7.16 -19.87 29.03
N ALA A 136 -7.99 -20.68 28.38
CA ALA A 136 -8.86 -21.64 29.02
C ALA A 136 -8.66 -22.98 28.32
N HIS A 137 -8.25 -23.94 29.15
CA HIS A 137 -8.14 -25.39 29.02
C HIS A 137 -8.60 -26.09 27.73
#